data_AF-A0A353NCD4-F1
#
_entry.id   AF-A0A353NCD4-F1
#
_cell.length_a   1.000
_cell.length_b   1.000
_cell.length_c   1.000
_cell.angle_alpha   90.00
_cell.angle_beta   90.00
_cell.angle_gamma   90.00
#
_symmetry.space_group_name_H-M   'P 1'
#
loop_
_entity.id
_entity.type
_entity.pdbx_description
1 polymer ?
#
loop_
_entity_poly.entity_id
_entity_poly.type
_entity_poly.pdbx_seq_one_letter_code
_entity_poly.pdbx_strand_id
1 'polypeptide(L)'
;EALRAEALECKAIDLNTRQLCDLELLMNRGLYPLSGYMGQTDYKSVLARMRLADGTVWPIPICLDVTEAEAGRLIPGERVALNDQEGFLLA
;
A
#
# COMPACT_ATOMS: atom_id res chain seq x y z
N GLU A 1 1.19 -19.25 -8.06
CA GLU A 1 0.36 -20.23 -7.32
C GLU A 1 0.61 -20.17 -5.82
N ALA A 2 1.84 -20.33 -5.32
CA ALA A 2 2.17 -20.22 -3.89
C ALA A 2 1.69 -18.91 -3.22
N LEU A 3 1.94 -17.75 -3.85
CA LEU A 3 1.49 -16.45 -3.31
C LEU A 3 -0.04 -16.35 -3.19
N ARG A 4 -0.79 -16.95 -4.12
CA ARG A 4 -2.26 -16.95 -4.04
C ARG A 4 -2.76 -17.82 -2.88
N ALA A 5 -2.14 -18.97 -2.67
CA ALA A 5 -2.49 -19.84 -1.54
C ALA A 5 -2.19 -19.16 -0.19
N GLU A 6 -1.05 -18.47 -0.08
CA GLU A 6 -0.69 -17.73 1.13
C GLU A 6 -1.60 -16.52 1.39
N ALA A 7 -1.99 -15.81 0.34
CA ALA A 7 -2.89 -14.67 0.45
C ALA A 7 -4.29 -15.05 0.98
N LEU A 8 -4.77 -16.28 0.71
CA LEU A 8 -6.04 -16.77 1.24
C LEU A 8 -6.03 -16.95 2.77
N GLU A 9 -4.85 -17.09 3.38
CA GLU A 9 -4.67 -17.19 4.84
C GLU A 9 -4.46 -15.80 5.48
N CYS A 10 -4.30 -14.75 4.67
CA CYS A 10 -4.04 -13.40 5.14
C CYS A 10 -5.34 -12.64 5.43
N LYS A 11 -5.27 -11.63 6.29
CA LYS A 11 -6.35 -10.63 6.40
C LYS A 11 -6.45 -9.89 5.08
N ALA A 12 -7.67 -9.73 4.59
CA ALA A 12 -7.93 -9.04 3.33
C ALA A 12 -8.35 -7.58 3.56
N ILE A 13 -7.97 -6.71 2.62
CA ILE A 13 -8.39 -5.33 2.53
C ILE A 13 -8.99 -5.14 1.14
N ASP A 14 -10.27 -4.77 1.10
CA ASP A 14 -10.96 -4.46 -0.15
C ASP A 14 -10.71 -2.99 -0.52
N LEU A 15 -10.15 -2.77 -1.71
CA LEU A 15 -9.70 -1.47 -2.15
C LEU A 15 -10.85 -0.65 -2.75
N ASN A 16 -10.90 0.63 -2.39
CA ASN A 16 -11.74 1.57 -3.11
C ASN A 16 -11.13 1.94 -4.48
N THR A 17 -11.90 2.61 -5.34
CA THR A 17 -11.47 2.94 -6.72
C THR A 17 -10.18 3.76 -6.74
N ARG A 18 -10.00 4.67 -5.78
CA ARG A 18 -8.79 5.50 -5.72
C ARG A 18 -7.56 4.68 -5.33
N GLN A 19 -7.71 3.83 -4.32
CA GLN A 19 -6.64 2.94 -3.85
C GLN A 19 -6.25 1.92 -4.92
N LEU A 20 -7.23 1.45 -5.71
CA LEU A 20 -6.96 0.58 -6.86
C LEU A 20 -6.07 1.28 -7.89
N CYS A 21 -6.34 2.55 -8.23
CA CYS A 21 -5.47 3.32 -9.12
C CYS A 21 -4.04 3.46 -8.57
N ASP A 22 -3.89 3.72 -7.27
CA ASP A 22 -2.56 3.84 -6.65
C ASP A 22 -1.82 2.48 -6.69
N LEU A 23 -2.53 1.37 -6.41
CA LEU A 23 -1.98 0.02 -6.54
C LEU A 23 -1.54 -0.29 -7.97
N GLU A 24 -2.36 0.02 -8.98
CA GLU A 24 -2.03 -0.16 -10.39
C GLU A 24 -0.77 0.61 -10.77
N LEU A 25 -0.63 1.86 -10.32
CA LEU A 25 0.56 2.67 -10.60
C LEU A 25 1.81 2.14 -9.88
N LEU A 26 1.67 1.60 -8.66
CA LEU A 26 2.77 0.94 -7.94
C LEU A 26 3.23 -0.32 -8.68
N MET A 27 2.29 -1.21 -9.04
CA MET A 27 2.58 -2.48 -9.72
C MET A 27 3.20 -2.27 -11.10
N ASN A 28 2.75 -1.25 -11.83
CA ASN A 28 3.26 -0.91 -13.16
C ASN A 28 4.49 0.02 -13.14
N ARG A 29 5.07 0.29 -11.97
CA ARG A 29 6.22 1.20 -11.79
C ARG A 29 5.98 2.64 -12.23
N GLY A 30 4.72 3.06 -12.40
CA GLY A 30 4.35 4.46 -12.64
C GLY A 30 4.73 5.39 -11.49
N LEU A 31 4.90 4.83 -10.28
CA LEU A 31 5.37 5.54 -9.08
C LEU A 31 6.83 5.22 -8.71
N TYR A 32 7.66 4.79 -9.66
CA TYR A 32 9.10 4.63 -9.41
C TYR A 32 9.71 5.93 -8.82
N PRO A 33 10.52 5.86 -7.74
CA PRO A 33 11.23 4.68 -7.22
C PRO A 33 10.47 3.85 -6.17
N LEU A 34 9.22 4.17 -5.85
CA LEU A 34 8.47 3.40 -4.87
C LEU A 34 8.30 1.95 -5.32
N SER A 35 8.49 1.03 -4.39
CA SER A 35 8.27 -0.42 -4.56
C SER A 35 6.98 -0.90 -3.87
N GLY A 36 6.27 0.00 -3.21
CA GLY A 36 5.02 -0.25 -2.48
C GLY A 36 4.54 1.05 -1.83
N TYR A 37 3.50 0.95 -1.00
CA TYR A 37 3.03 2.08 -0.20
C TYR A 37 4.12 2.58 0.77
N MET A 38 4.10 3.88 1.06
CA MET A 38 5.12 4.49 1.93
C MET A 38 5.04 3.98 3.35
N GLY A 39 6.19 3.63 3.91
CA GLY A 39 6.34 3.45 5.35
C GLY A 39 6.37 4.79 6.09
N GLN A 40 6.33 4.74 7.42
CA GLN A 40 6.26 5.95 8.26
C GLN A 40 7.44 6.92 8.03
N THR A 41 8.65 6.40 7.77
CA THR A 41 9.85 7.24 7.56
C THR A 41 9.72 8.09 6.30
N ASP A 42 9.37 7.48 5.16
CA ASP A 42 9.16 8.19 3.90
C ASP A 42 7.99 9.15 3.99
N TYR A 43 6.88 8.70 4.58
CA TYR A 43 5.70 9.54 4.80
C TYR A 43 6.03 10.83 5.55
N LYS A 44 6.71 10.72 6.70
CA LYS A 44 7.12 11.88 7.50
C LYS A 44 8.10 12.78 6.75
N SER A 45 9.02 12.20 5.99
CA SER A 45 9.97 12.96 5.17
C SER A 45 9.28 13.75 4.06
N VAL A 46 8.30 13.14 3.38
CA VAL A 46 7.52 13.79 2.32
C VAL A 46 6.73 14.97 2.89
N LEU A 47 6.05 14.80 4.02
CA LEU A 47 5.31 15.89 4.66
C LEU A 47 6.20 17.06 5.07
N ALA A 48 7.40 16.77 5.59
CA ALA A 48 8.29 17.80 6.12
C ALA A 48 9.15 18.48 5.03
N ARG A 49 9.55 17.73 4.00
CA ARG A 49 10.62 18.12 3.08
C ARG A 49 10.29 17.90 1.61
N MET A 50 9.10 17.37 1.29
CA MET A 50 8.69 17.00 -0.08
C MET A 50 9.69 16.06 -0.76
N ARG A 51 10.28 15.15 0.03
CA ARG A 51 11.29 14.19 -0.40
C ARG A 51 11.12 12.86 0.31
N LEU A 52 11.43 11.76 -0.37
CA LEU A 52 11.62 10.47 0.29
C LEU A 52 12.79 10.52 1.29
N ALA A 53 12.91 9.51 2.15
CA ALA A 53 13.95 9.48 3.17
C ALA A 53 15.37 9.46 2.59
N ASP A 54 15.53 8.95 1.36
CA ASP A 54 16.78 8.93 0.61
C ASP A 54 17.13 10.28 -0.06
N GLY A 55 16.23 11.27 0.01
CA GLY A 55 16.39 12.59 -0.58
C GLY A 55 15.76 12.77 -1.97
N THR A 56 15.21 11.72 -2.57
CA THR A 56 14.50 11.79 -3.86
C THR A 56 13.34 12.78 -3.79
N VAL A 57 13.18 13.66 -4.78
CA VAL A 57 12.06 14.62 -4.83
C VAL A 57 10.74 13.86 -4.94
N TRP A 58 9.85 14.08 -3.97
CA TRP A 58 8.56 13.43 -3.94
C TRP A 58 7.55 14.25 -3.13
N PRO A 59 6.65 15.00 -3.79
CA PRO A 59 5.82 15.98 -3.09
C PRO A 59 4.49 15.43 -2.54
N ILE A 60 4.07 14.22 -2.93
CA ILE A 60 2.73 13.69 -2.61
C ILE A 60 2.85 12.34 -1.89
N PRO A 61 2.35 12.18 -0.65
CA PRO A 61 2.36 10.89 0.02
C PRO A 61 1.52 9.84 -0.71
N ILE A 62 2.02 8.62 -0.81
CA ILE A 62 1.29 7.45 -1.36
C ILE A 62 1.15 6.43 -0.24
N CYS A 63 -0.06 6.29 0.32
CA CYS A 63 -0.36 5.45 1.48
C CYS A 63 -1.63 4.67 1.23
N LEU A 64 -1.73 3.47 1.82
CA LEU A 64 -2.98 2.74 1.89
C LEU A 64 -3.69 3.13 3.17
N ASP A 65 -4.69 4.01 3.06
CA ASP A 65 -5.53 4.40 4.17
C ASP A 65 -6.55 3.29 4.49
N VAL A 66 -6.75 3.02 5.77
CA VAL A 66 -7.71 2.03 6.25
C VAL A 66 -8.48 2.63 7.43
N THR A 67 -9.65 2.06 7.73
CA THR A 67 -10.42 2.47 8.90
C THR A 67 -9.65 2.16 10.19
N GLU A 68 -9.98 2.82 11.29
CA GLU A 68 -9.40 2.52 12.61
C GLU A 68 -9.71 1.07 13.04
N ALA A 69 -10.88 0.55 12.66
CA ALA A 69 -11.27 -0.84 12.93
C ALA A 69 -10.44 -1.85 12.12
N GLU A 70 -10.11 -1.55 10.86
CA GLU A 70 -9.15 -2.32 10.07
C GLU A 70 -7.76 -2.26 10.71
N ALA A 71 -7.26 -1.04 10.99
CA ALA A 71 -5.94 -0.83 11.56
C ALA A 71 -5.74 -1.55 12.90
N GLY A 72 -6.76 -1.54 13.77
CA GLY A 72 -6.72 -2.22 15.06
C GLY A 72 -6.65 -3.75 14.96
N ARG A 73 -7.00 -4.32 13.81
CA ARG A 73 -6.83 -5.75 13.52
C ARG A 73 -5.45 -6.06 12.94
N LEU A 74 -4.70 -5.06 12.48
CA LEU A 74 -3.43 -5.27 11.80
C LEU A 74 -2.22 -5.21 12.75
N ILE A 75 -1.18 -5.98 12.44
CA ILE A 75 0.07 -6.06 13.19
C ILE A 75 1.24 -5.73 12.24
N PRO A 76 2.13 -4.80 12.62
CA PRO A 76 3.32 -4.51 11.81
C PRO A 76 4.14 -5.77 11.50
N GLY A 77 4.46 -5.96 10.22
CA GLY A 77 5.23 -7.12 9.73
C GLY A 77 4.39 -8.31 9.28
N GLU A 78 3.07 -8.30 9.51
CA GLU A 78 2.19 -9.31 8.91
C GLU A 78 1.93 -9.02 7.42
N ARG A 79 1.53 -10.06 6.70
CA ARG A 79 1.10 -9.95 5.30
C ARG A 79 -0.40 -9.73 5.24
N VAL A 80 -0.83 -8.93 4.29
CA VAL A 80 -2.24 -8.65 4.00
C VAL A 80 -2.51 -8.93 2.52
N ALA A 81 -3.71 -9.41 2.22
CA ALA A 81 -4.19 -9.55 0.86
C ALA A 81 -4.92 -8.28 0.44
N LEU A 82 -4.69 -7.82 -0.79
CA LEU A 82 -5.42 -6.70 -1.38
C LEU A 82 -6.39 -7.20 -2.44
N ASN A 83 -7.66 -6.84 -2.30
CA ASN A 83 -8.71 -7.20 -3.24
C ASN A 83 -9.28 -5.96 -3.95
N ASP A 84 -9.91 -6.15 -5.10
CA ASP A 84 -10.81 -5.14 -5.66
C ASP A 84 -12.18 -5.12 -4.94
N GLN A 85 -13.09 -4.28 -5.44
CA GLN A 85 -14.45 -4.14 -4.88
C GLN A 85 -15.34 -5.37 -5.11
N GLU A 86 -14.96 -6.27 -6.01
CA GLU A 86 -15.67 -7.52 -6.29
C GLU A 86 -15.09 -8.70 -5.48
N GLY A 87 -14.07 -8.44 -4.65
CA GLY A 87 -13.39 -9.44 -3.84
C GLY A 87 -12.34 -10.25 -4.60
N PHE A 88 -11.91 -9.80 -5.78
CA PHE A 88 -10.87 -10.46 -6.55
C PHE A 88 -9.49 -10.14 -5.98
N LEU A 89 -8.70 -11.18 -5.67
CA LEU A 89 -7.35 -11.05 -5.14
C LEU A 89 -6.38 -10.44 -6.17
N LEU A 90 -5.78 -9.31 -5.82
CA LEU A 90 -4.83 -8.56 -6.66
C LEU A 90 -3.37 -8.72 -6.22
N ALA A 91 -3.09 -8.56 -4.93
CA ALA A 91 -1.72 -8.52 -4.39
C ALA A 91 -1.61 -9.18 -3.00
#